data_AF-A0A6V7ILZ4-F1
#
_entry.id   AF-A0A6V7ILZ4-F1
#
_cell.length_a   1.000
_cell.length_b   1.000
_cell.length_c   1.000
_cell.angle_alpha   90.00
_cell.angle_beta   90.00
_cell.angle_gamma   90.00
#
_symmetry.space_group_name_H-M   'P 1'
#
loop_
_entity.id
_entity.type
_entity.pdbx_description
1 polymer ?
#
loop_
_entity_poly.entity_id
_entity_poly.type
_entity_poly.pdbx_seq_one_letter_code
_entity_poly.pdbx_strand_id
1 'polypeptide(L)' 'RHVFYDNVHTVPADKMARLQEGYDFMNKFLEGRKWLAGDDYTIADMSCIASMSSLD' A
#
# COMPACT_ATOMS: atom_id res chain seq x y z
N ARG A 1 3.57 3.91 18.09
CA ARG A 1 3.55 5.38 18.26
C ARG A 1 2.37 5.93 17.45
N HIS A 2 1.25 6.24 18.12
CA HIS A 2 -0.01 6.64 17.48
C HIS A 2 -0.05 8.15 17.20
N VAL A 3 -0.52 8.52 16.00
CA VAL A 3 -0.59 9.91 15.51
C VAL A 3 -1.55 10.77 16.35
N PHE A 4 -2.54 10.16 16.99
CA PHE A 4 -3.56 10.85 17.79
C PHE A 4 -3.04 11.43 19.12
N TYR A 5 -1.87 11.03 19.61
CA TYR A 5 -1.34 11.50 20.90
C TYR A 5 -0.43 12.73 20.77
N ASP A 6 0.16 12.97 19.60
CA ASP A 6 1.21 13.99 19.41
C ASP A 6 0.68 15.34 18.85
N ASN A 7 -0.64 15.59 18.79
CA ASN A 7 -1.24 16.84 18.24
C ASN A 7 -0.70 17.19 16.83
N VAL A 8 -0.35 16.16 16.05
CA VAL A 8 0.22 16.29 14.71
C VAL A 8 -0.93 16.33 13.70
N HIS A 9 -1.20 17.52 13.17
CA HIS A 9 -2.26 17.74 12.17
C HIS A 9 -1.82 17.46 10.73
N THR A 10 -0.56 17.10 10.52
CA THR A 10 0.04 16.90 9.20
C THR A 10 0.69 15.54 9.13
N VAL A 11 0.33 14.74 8.12
CA VAL A 11 1.01 13.46 7.94
C VAL A 11 2.47 13.73 7.56
N PRO A 12 3.44 13.19 8.31
CA PRO A 12 4.85 13.37 7.99
C PRO A 12 5.20 12.88 6.57
N ALA A 13 6.00 13.66 5.85
CA ALA A 13 6.35 13.38 4.45
C ALA A 13 7.11 12.05 4.27
N ASP A 14 7.86 11.61 5.28
CA ASP A 14 8.54 10.31 5.29
C ASP A 14 7.54 9.14 5.22
N LYS A 15 6.39 9.24 5.89
CA LYS A 15 5.35 8.21 5.84
C LYS A 15 4.70 8.13 4.46
N MET A 16 4.47 9.28 3.83
CA MET A 16 3.96 9.35 2.46
C MET A 16 4.97 8.76 1.46
N ALA A 17 6.26 9.06 1.62
CA ALA A 17 7.31 8.49 0.77
C ALA A 17 7.37 6.96 0.86
N ARG A 18 7.27 6.40 2.07
CA ARG A 18 7.23 4.94 2.27
C ARG A 18 5.99 4.30 1.66
N LEU A 19 4.86 5.00 1.69
CA LEU A 19 3.65 4.54 1.04
C LEU A 19 3.82 4.47 -0.48
N GLN A 20 4.40 5.53 -1.07
CA GLN A 20 4.72 5.57 -2.50
C GLN A 20 5.67 4.44 -2.91
N GLU A 21 6.73 4.20 -2.13
CA GLU A 21 7.68 3.12 -2.38
C GLU A 21 7.00 1.74 -2.35
N GLY A 22 6.03 1.54 -1.45
CA GLY A 22 5.21 0.34 -1.39
C GLY A 22 4.34 0.15 -2.64
N TYR A 23 3.73 1.23 -3.16
CA TYR A 23 2.97 1.21 -4.41
C TYR A 23 3.85 0.90 -5.62
N ASP A 24 5.05 1.47 -5.69
CA ASP A 24 6.00 1.22 -6.76
C ASP A 24 6.45 -0.24 -6.76
N PHE A 25 6.65 -0.83 -5.57
CA PHE A 25 6.90 -2.26 -5.44
C PHE A 25 5.70 -3.06 -5.98
N MET A 26 4.49 -2.79 -5.50
CA MET A 26 3.29 -3.52 -5.96
C MET A 26 3.12 -3.47 -7.49
N ASN A 27 3.33 -2.31 -8.11
CA ASN A 27 3.30 -2.14 -9.57
C ASN A 27 4.32 -3.03 -10.28
N LYS A 28 5.54 -3.15 -9.77
CA LYS A 28 6.56 -4.07 -10.32
C LYS A 28 6.13 -5.53 -10.23
N PHE A 29 5.41 -5.93 -9.18
CA PHE A 29 4.91 -7.31 -9.08
C PHE A 29 3.77 -7.59 -10.06
N LEU A 30 3.00 -6.57 -10.42
CA LEU A 30 1.92 -6.65 -11.41
C LEU A 30 2.39 -6.37 -12.84
N GLU A 31 3.65 -6.00 -13.04
CA GLU A 31 4.17 -5.73 -14.37
C GLU A 31 4.08 -7.00 -15.23
N GLY A 32 3.27 -6.93 -16.29
CA GLY A 32 3.02 -8.06 -17.18
C GLY A 32 2.20 -9.21 -16.57
N ARG A 33 1.63 -9.04 -15.37
CA ARG A 33 0.80 -10.06 -14.70
C ARG A 33 -0.56 -9.50 -14.28
N LYS A 34 -1.58 -10.35 -14.33
CA LYS A 34 -2.95 -9.96 -13.96
C LYS A 34 -3.16 -9.93 -12.44
N TRP A 35 -2.45 -10.78 -11.71
CA TRP A 35 -2.58 -10.95 -10.28
C TRP A 35 -1.21 -10.78 -9.61
N LEU A 36 -1.23 -10.40 -8.34
CA LEU A 36 -0.05 -10.08 -7.56
C LEU A 36 0.85 -11.30 -7.36
N ALA A 37 0.25 -12.49 -7.25
CA ALA A 37 0.95 -13.74 -7.03
C ALA A 37 0.33 -14.89 -7.83
N GLY A 38 1.14 -15.53 -8.68
CA GLY A 38 0.69 -16.66 -9.51
C GLY A 38 -0.21 -16.23 -10.68
N ASP A 39 -0.96 -17.20 -11.21
CA ASP A 39 -1.80 -17.03 -12.40
C ASP A 39 -3.27 -16.72 -12.08
N ASP A 40 -3.65 -16.84 -10.81
CA ASP A 40 -5.01 -16.62 -10.29
C ASP A 40 -5.00 -15.67 -9.07
N TYR A 41 -6.17 -15.16 -8.71
CA TYR A 41 -6.31 -14.25 -7.56
C TYR A 41 -6.01 -14.98 -6.24
N THR A 42 -5.28 -14.31 -5.36
CA THR A 42 -4.86 -14.89 -4.07
C THR A 42 -5.17 -13.96 -2.90
N ILE A 43 -4.86 -14.43 -1.69
CA ILE A 43 -4.90 -13.61 -0.46
C ILE A 43 -3.99 -12.38 -0.58
N ALA A 44 -2.91 -12.45 -1.37
CA ALA A 44 -2.00 -11.34 -1.57
C ALA A 44 -2.69 -10.16 -2.27
N ASP A 45 -3.47 -10.42 -3.33
CA ASP A 45 -4.28 -9.42 -4.04
C ASP A 45 -5.28 -8.75 -3.10
N MET A 46 -6.03 -9.56 -2.33
CA MET A 46 -7.04 -9.05 -1.41
C MET A 46 -6.46 -8.18 -0.31
N SER A 47 -5.32 -8.58 0.27
CA SER A 47 -4.64 -7.81 1.32
C SER A 47 -4.13 -6.47 0.80
N CYS A 48 -3.57 -6.44 -0.41
CA CYS A 48 -3.11 -5.21 -1.03
C CYS A 48 -4.29 -4.29 -1.35
N ILE A 49 -5.34 -4.80 -2.01
CA ILE A 49 -6.53 -4.00 -2.35
C ILE A 49 -7.21 -3.42 -1.11
N ALA A 50 -7.37 -4.21 -0.03
CA ALA A 50 -7.96 -3.71 1.22
C ALA A 50 -7.19 -2.50 1.78
N SER A 51 -5.85 -2.58 1.75
CA SER A 51 -4.98 -1.50 2.21
C SER A 51 -5.13 -0.25 1.34
N MET A 52 -5.16 -0.41 0.02
CA MET A 52 -5.33 0.70 -0.94
C MET A 52 -6.71 1.36 -0.83
N SER A 53 -7.77 0.56 -0.72
CA SER A 53 -9.15 1.04 -0.61
C SER A 53 -9.43 1.84 0.65
N SER A 54 -8.58 1.69 1.68
CA SER A 54 -8.69 2.42 2.94
C SER A 54 -7.90 3.74 2.95
N LEU A 55 -7.10 3.99 1.90
CA LEU A 55 -6.29 5.19 1.73
C LEU A 55 -6.95 6.24 0.83
N ASP A 56 -8.02 5.86 0.12
CA ASP A 56 -8.94 6.74 -0.60
C ASP A 56 -9.88 7.48 0.38
#